data_AF-A0A0C2FX73-F1
#
_entry.id   AF-A0A0C2FX73-F1
#
_cell.length_a   1.000
_cell.length_b   1.000
_cell.length_c   1.000
_cell.angle_alpha   90.00
_cell.angle_beta   90.00
_cell.angle_gamma   90.00
#
_symmetry.space_group_name_H-M   'P 1'
#
loop_
_entity.id
_entity.type
_entity.pdbx_description
1 polymer ?
#
loop_
_entity_poly.entity_id
_entity_poly.type
_entity_poly.pdbx_seq_one_letter_code
_entity_poly.pdbx_strand_id
1 'polypeptide(L)'
;MDGSVFIVTSKAIPVDSVRARLYGDISVQFTNKDFYSFANRRVFVNEEKELWHYSTLHEMLDMTSVDINANHPKTGFLTGRSQFRFAFQLPYELATSFSCSGSPVQVKYFIS
;
A
#
# COMPACT_ATOMS: atom_id res chain seq x y z
N MET A 1 3.74 9.08 -10.41
CA MET A 1 2.59 9.39 -9.55
C MET A 1 3.10 9.68 -8.15
N ASP A 2 2.89 10.87 -7.64
CA ASP A 2 3.38 11.37 -6.36
C ASP A 2 2.24 11.62 -5.36
N GLY A 3 2.54 11.52 -4.07
CA GLY A 3 1.55 11.71 -3.01
C GLY A 3 2.15 11.79 -1.62
N SER A 4 1.28 11.96 -0.61
CA SER A 4 1.67 11.99 0.80
C SER A 4 0.62 11.34 1.67
N VAL A 5 1.06 10.57 2.66
CA VAL A 5 0.24 10.06 3.76
C VAL A 5 0.48 10.97 4.97
N PHE A 6 -0.62 11.47 5.55
CA PHE A 6 -0.58 12.28 6.77
C PHE A 6 -1.18 11.48 7.92
N ILE A 7 -0.42 11.32 9.01
CA ILE A 7 -0.93 10.76 10.25
C ILE A 7 -1.01 11.90 11.26
N VAL A 8 -2.24 12.24 11.65
CA VAL A 8 -2.54 13.26 12.64
C VAL A 8 -3.25 12.59 13.81
N THR A 9 -2.58 12.50 14.94
CA THR A 9 -3.13 11.85 16.13
C THR A 9 -2.76 12.61 17.39
N SER A 10 -3.73 12.80 18.28
CA SER A 10 -3.53 13.36 19.61
C SER A 10 -3.05 12.32 20.63
N LYS A 11 -3.14 11.02 20.30
CA LYS A 11 -2.69 9.91 21.15
C LYS A 11 -1.63 9.09 20.43
N ALA A 12 -0.70 8.50 21.17
CA ALA A 12 0.28 7.59 20.62
C ALA A 12 -0.41 6.39 19.95
N ILE A 13 -0.18 6.19 18.66
CA ILE A 13 -0.69 5.03 17.91
C ILE A 13 0.46 4.06 17.70
N PRO A 14 0.31 2.78 18.07
CA PRO A 14 1.29 1.75 17.74
C PRO A 14 1.33 1.55 16.22
N VAL A 15 2.48 1.80 15.61
CA VAL A 15 2.72 1.63 14.17
C VAL A 15 4.12 1.06 13.97
N ASP A 16 4.19 -0.09 13.31
CA ASP A 16 5.47 -0.75 12.99
C ASP A 16 6.02 -0.29 11.64
N SER A 17 5.16 -0.03 10.67
CA SER A 17 5.55 0.53 9.38
C SER A 17 4.44 1.33 8.74
N VAL A 18 4.83 2.28 7.89
CA VAL A 18 3.96 3.01 6.98
C VAL A 18 4.36 2.61 5.58
N ARG A 19 3.41 2.10 4.80
CA ARG A 19 3.61 1.67 3.42
C ARG A 19 2.60 2.37 2.53
N ALA A 20 2.99 2.63 1.30
CA ALA A 20 2.08 2.97 0.22
C ALA A 20 2.10 1.84 -0.79
N ARG A 21 0.93 1.52 -1.34
CA ARG A 21 0.79 0.52 -2.39
C ARG A 21 0.01 1.07 -3.57
N LEU A 22 0.56 0.92 -4.77
CA LEU A 22 -0.14 1.12 -6.03
C LEU A 22 -0.61 -0.22 -6.55
N TYR A 23 -1.92 -0.37 -6.69
CA TYR A 23 -2.55 -1.57 -7.20
C TYR A 23 -3.41 -1.23 -8.42
N GLY A 24 -3.33 -2.04 -9.47
CA GLY A 24 -4.15 -1.87 -10.65
C GLY A 24 -4.52 -3.21 -11.27
N ASP A 25 -5.80 -3.34 -11.60
CA ASP A 25 -6.40 -4.57 -12.09
C ASP A 25 -7.44 -4.33 -13.17
N ILE A 26 -7.51 -5.30 -14.10
CA ILE A 26 -8.55 -5.39 -15.12
C ILE A 26 -9.47 -6.51 -14.70
N SER A 27 -10.76 -6.23 -14.64
CA SER A 27 -11.78 -7.25 -14.43
C SER A 27 -12.72 -7.29 -15.61
N VAL A 28 -13.13 -8.49 -16.01
CA VAL A 28 -14.22 -8.72 -16.94
C VAL A 28 -15.31 -9.55 -16.25
N GLN A 29 -16.56 -9.13 -16.37
CA GLN A 29 -17.71 -9.85 -15.86
C GLN A 29 -18.88 -9.74 -16.85
N PHE A 30 -19.42 -10.88 -17.27
CA PHE A 30 -20.59 -10.93 -18.15
C PHE A 30 -21.42 -12.20 -17.91
N THR A 31 -22.68 -12.14 -18.31
CA THR A 31 -23.60 -13.29 -18.29
C THR A 31 -23.95 -13.66 -19.73
N ASN A 32 -23.86 -14.94 -20.07
CA ASN A 32 -24.21 -15.41 -21.40
C ASN A 32 -25.74 -15.54 -21.57
N LYS A 33 -26.19 -15.90 -22.78
CA LYS A 33 -27.62 -16.07 -23.09
C LYS A 33 -28.29 -17.21 -22.30
N ASP A 34 -27.50 -18.17 -21.83
CA ASP A 34 -27.96 -19.32 -21.04
C ASP A 34 -27.84 -19.07 -19.52
N PHE A 35 -27.71 -17.80 -19.11
CA PHE A 35 -27.62 -17.35 -17.71
C PHE A 35 -26.39 -17.82 -16.92
N TYR A 36 -25.34 -18.30 -17.60
CA TYR A 36 -24.04 -18.54 -16.97
C TYR A 36 -23.26 -17.24 -16.82
N SER A 37 -22.75 -17.00 -15.61
CA SER A 37 -21.92 -15.84 -15.30
C SER A 37 -20.44 -16.20 -15.37
N PHE A 38 -19.68 -15.39 -16.09
CA PHE A 38 -18.23 -15.50 -16.23
C PHE A 38 -17.59 -14.27 -15.60
N ALA A 39 -16.52 -14.49 -14.84
CA ALA A 39 -15.70 -13.43 -14.28
C ALA A 39 -14.23 -13.80 -14.42
N ASN A 40 -13.40 -12.82 -14.79
CA ASN A 40 -11.95 -12.95 -14.75
C ASN A 40 -11.35 -11.64 -14.25
N ARG A 41 -10.25 -11.73 -13.49
CA ARG A 41 -9.55 -10.60 -12.92
C ARG A 41 -8.06 -10.80 -13.11
N ARG A 42 -7.39 -9.78 -13.66
CA ARG A 42 -5.94 -9.76 -13.87
C ARG A 42 -5.33 -8.53 -13.23
N VAL A 43 -4.38 -8.74 -12.34
CA VAL A 43 -3.54 -7.68 -11.78
C VAL A 43 -2.40 -7.40 -12.76
N PHE A 44 -2.17 -6.14 -13.08
CA PHE A 44 -1.12 -5.72 -14.02
C PHE A 44 -0.15 -4.69 -13.43
N VAL A 45 -0.50 -4.09 -12.29
CA VAL A 45 0.46 -3.37 -11.44
C VAL A 45 0.15 -3.64 -9.97
N ASN A 46 1.19 -3.92 -9.20
CA ASN A 46 1.12 -4.18 -7.77
C ASN A 46 2.45 -3.81 -7.11
N GLU A 47 2.68 -2.52 -6.95
CA GLU A 47 3.90 -1.99 -6.34
C GLU A 47 3.65 -1.60 -4.89
N GLU A 48 4.52 -2.02 -3.98
CA GLU A 48 4.50 -1.62 -2.58
C GLU A 48 5.81 -0.89 -2.25
N LYS A 49 5.71 0.21 -1.50
CA LYS A 49 6.86 0.97 -1.00
C LYS A 49 6.69 1.22 0.49
N GLU A 50 7.67 0.78 1.27
CA GLU A 50 7.77 1.15 2.67
C GLU A 50 8.33 2.58 2.77
N LEU A 51 7.56 3.46 3.42
CA LEU A 51 7.88 4.87 3.59
C LEU A 51 8.56 5.15 4.91
N TRP A 52 8.26 4.33 5.91
CA TRP A 52 8.83 4.38 7.24
C TRP A 52 8.67 3.03 7.92
N HIS A 53 9.65 2.68 8.73
CA HIS A 53 9.65 1.48 9.56
C HIS A 53 10.17 1.89 10.94
N TYR A 54 9.56 1.38 12.00
CA TYR A 54 10.08 1.54 13.33
C TYR A 54 11.35 0.69 13.48
N SER A 55 12.47 1.33 13.82
CA SER A 55 13.70 0.64 14.17
C SER A 55 14.18 1.12 15.52
N THR A 56 14.62 0.19 16.34
CA THR A 56 15.27 0.46 17.61
C THR A 56 16.66 1.03 17.39
N LEU A 57 17.21 1.76 18.38
CA LEU A 57 18.58 2.27 18.29
C LEU A 57 19.62 1.14 18.12
N HIS A 58 19.36 -0.04 18.70
CA HIS A 58 20.20 -1.21 18.52
C HIS A 58 20.24 -1.67 17.06
N GLU A 59 19.07 -1.74 16.40
CA GLU A 59 18.96 -2.09 14.98
C GLU A 59 19.61 -1.03 14.08
N MET A 60 19.42 0.25 14.39
CA MET A 60 20.02 1.35 13.60
C MET A 60 21.54 1.42 13.71
N LEU A 61 22.10 0.99 14.84
CA LEU A 61 23.55 1.04 15.12
C LEU A 61 24.24 -0.32 14.93
N ASP A 62 23.52 -1.34 14.42
CA ASP A 62 24.00 -2.71 14.21
C ASP A 62 24.64 -3.34 15.46
N MET A 63 24.10 -3.01 16.63
CA MET A 63 24.61 -3.47 17.93
C MET A 63 24.04 -4.85 18.27
N THR A 64 24.52 -5.88 17.57
CA THR A 64 24.03 -7.27 17.64
C THR A 64 24.33 -8.02 18.95
N SER A 65 25.13 -7.44 19.87
CA SER A 65 25.67 -8.16 21.04
C SER A 65 25.50 -7.47 22.40
N VAL A 66 24.60 -6.49 22.53
CA VAL A 66 24.36 -5.77 23.81
C VAL A 66 23.09 -6.32 24.48
N ASP A 67 23.10 -6.38 25.82
CA ASP A 67 22.08 -7.02 26.68
C ASP A 67 20.63 -6.70 26.25
N ILE A 68 19.85 -7.78 26.01
CA ILE A 68 18.45 -7.80 25.55
C ILE A 68 17.52 -7.02 26.51
N ASN A 69 17.95 -6.79 27.76
CA ASN A 69 17.17 -6.08 28.78
C ASN A 69 17.19 -4.55 28.66
N ALA A 70 17.97 -3.96 27.75
CA ALA A 70 18.05 -2.51 27.59
C ALA A 70 16.99 -1.96 26.61
N ASN A 71 15.75 -1.77 27.09
CA ASN A 71 14.74 -0.91 26.47
C ASN A 71 14.32 -1.23 25.02
N HIS A 72 13.66 -2.38 24.80
CA HIS A 72 12.99 -2.65 23.52
C HIS A 72 11.46 -2.47 23.63
N PRO A 73 10.90 -1.29 23.29
CA PRO A 73 9.52 -1.25 22.84
C PRO A 73 9.44 -2.13 21.58
N LYS A 74 8.62 -3.19 21.64
CA LYS A 74 8.38 -4.11 20.51
C LYS A 74 7.65 -3.45 19.33
N THR A 75 7.25 -2.19 19.48
CA THR A 75 6.35 -1.47 18.59
C THR A 75 6.67 0.01 18.65
N GLY A 76 6.78 0.66 17.48
CA GLY A 76 6.93 2.10 17.38
C GLY A 76 5.64 2.83 17.70
N PHE A 77 5.74 4.08 18.14
CA PHE A 77 4.57 4.92 18.36
C PHE A 77 4.67 6.20 17.54
N LEU A 78 3.62 6.50 16.77
CA LEU A 78 3.45 7.79 16.13
C LEU A 78 2.54 8.68 16.98
N THR A 79 2.96 9.93 17.18
CA THR A 79 2.19 10.96 17.89
C THR A 79 2.31 12.30 17.17
N GLY A 80 1.32 13.17 17.34
CA GLY A 80 1.31 14.49 16.72
C GLY A 80 1.01 14.42 15.22
N ARG A 81 1.84 15.08 14.40
CA ARG A 81 1.67 15.20 12.95
C ARG A 81 2.89 14.66 12.23
N SER A 82 2.71 13.56 11.50
CA SER A 82 3.72 12.95 10.65
C SER A 82 3.28 13.00 9.18
N GLN A 83 4.23 13.23 8.27
CA GLN A 83 4.00 13.20 6.82
C GLN A 83 5.00 12.25 6.16
N PHE A 84 4.49 11.31 5.37
CA PHE A 84 5.29 10.35 4.61
C PHE A 84 5.02 10.55 3.12
N ARG A 85 6.05 10.92 2.36
CA ARG A 85 5.92 11.17 0.91
C ARG A 85 6.21 9.90 0.14
N PHE A 86 5.50 9.70 -0.97
CA PHE A 86 5.73 8.57 -1.86
C PHE A 86 5.68 8.99 -3.33
N ALA A 87 6.37 8.22 -4.17
CA ALA A 87 6.30 8.36 -5.61
C ALA A 87 6.40 6.98 -6.28
N PHE A 88 5.42 6.63 -7.10
CA PHE A 88 5.44 5.44 -7.96
C PHE A 88 5.85 5.82 -9.38
N GLN A 89 6.72 5.00 -9.97
CA GLN A 89 7.06 5.09 -11.39
C GLN A 89 6.10 4.17 -12.13
N LEU A 90 5.27 4.74 -13.00
CA LEU A 90 4.28 3.96 -13.73
C LEU A 90 4.95 3.25 -14.92
N PRO A 91 4.74 1.93 -15.10
CA PRO A 91 5.15 1.25 -16.32
C PRO A 91 4.55 1.91 -17.56
N TYR A 92 5.30 1.91 -18.67
CA TYR A 92 4.84 2.54 -19.93
C TYR A 92 3.65 1.83 -20.58
N GLU A 93 3.42 0.56 -20.26
CA GLU A 93 2.40 -0.30 -20.88
C GLU A 93 1.08 -0.36 -20.08
N LEU A 94 0.88 0.55 -19.13
CA LEU A 94 -0.33 0.57 -18.31
C LEU A 94 -1.56 1.01 -19.13
N ALA A 95 -2.65 0.25 -18.99
CA ALA A 95 -3.92 0.58 -19.63
C ALA A 95 -4.59 1.80 -18.96
N THR A 96 -5.20 2.70 -19.73
CA THR A 96 -5.96 3.82 -19.13
C THR A 96 -7.11 3.31 -18.26
N SER A 97 -7.38 4.00 -17.15
CA SER A 97 -8.56 3.74 -16.31
C SER A 97 -9.83 3.72 -17.16
N PHE A 98 -10.67 2.71 -16.98
CA PHE A 98 -11.88 2.53 -17.76
C PHE A 98 -13.00 1.98 -16.89
N SER A 99 -14.14 2.66 -16.90
CA SER A 99 -15.37 2.21 -16.25
C SER A 99 -16.56 2.77 -17.01
N CYS A 100 -17.33 1.89 -17.65
CA CYS A 100 -18.51 2.26 -18.42
C CYS A 100 -19.67 1.37 -18.01
N SER A 101 -20.80 1.98 -17.65
CA SER A 101 -22.02 1.25 -17.32
C SER A 101 -22.49 0.42 -18.53
N GLY A 102 -22.69 -0.88 -18.33
CA GLY A 102 -23.06 -1.81 -19.40
C GLY A 102 -21.87 -2.44 -20.14
N SER A 103 -20.64 -1.95 -19.92
CA SER A 103 -19.45 -2.68 -20.37
C SER A 103 -19.14 -3.82 -19.40
N PRO A 104 -18.81 -5.03 -19.90
CA PRO A 104 -18.39 -6.11 -19.04
C PRO A 104 -16.96 -5.91 -18.52
N VAL A 105 -16.18 -4.97 -19.09
CA VAL A 105 -14.76 -4.75 -18.75
C VAL A 105 -14.60 -3.52 -17.88
N GLN A 106 -13.68 -3.60 -16.92
CA GLN A 106 -13.30 -2.48 -16.06
C GLN A 106 -11.78 -2.49 -15.82
N VAL A 107 -11.16 -1.32 -15.86
CA VAL A 107 -9.75 -1.09 -15.53
C VAL A 107 -9.69 -0.12 -14.37
N LYS A 108 -9.19 -0.56 -13.21
CA LYS A 108 -9.11 0.25 -12.00
C LYS A 108 -7.69 0.36 -11.48
N TYR A 109 -7.45 1.47 -10.79
CA TYR A 109 -6.25 1.73 -10.02
C TYR A 109 -6.65 2.18 -8.62
N PHE A 110 -5.85 1.78 -7.64
CA PHE A 110 -6.04 2.07 -6.24
C PHE A 110 -4.69 2.42 -5.61
N ILE A 111 -4.71 3.42 -4.74
CA ILE A 111 -3.64 3.67 -3.78
C ILE A 111 -4.18 3.33 -2.40
N SER A 112 -3.42 2.56 -1.64
CA SER A 112 -3.67 2.26 -0.22
C SER A 112 -2.44 2.54 0.63
#